data_AF-A0A816HT07-F1
#
_entry.id   AF-A0A816HT07-F1
#
_cell.length_a   1.000
_cell.length_b   1.000
_cell.length_c   1.000
_cell.angle_alpha   90.00
_cell.angle_beta   90.00
_cell.angle_gamma   90.00
#
_symmetry.space_group_name_H-M   'P 1'
#
loop_
_entity.id
_entity.type
_entity.pdbx_description
1 polymer ?
#
loop_
_entity_poly.entity_id
_entity_poly.type
_entity_poly.pdbx_seq_one_letter_code
_entity_poly.pdbx_strand_id
1 'polypeptide(L)'
;TFHVADLYTMILHDGAIAALTRFSCVVLDTNSFAYKDKYIDDVFMTTNLSQEDILKELDETIKTDSNVKISITISQSLEYLDVTIENNNGHLKISIYHKSASEPYILSYESDHPRHIHANIIYTALVQAARSCSNMEDFDMERLSTEMILLVNGYPPKFIQHHIKNILC
;
A
#
# COMPACT_ATOMS: atom_id res chain seq x y z
N THR A 1 -12.68 -13.29 9.03
CA THR A 1 -13.11 -13.09 7.63
C THR A 1 -14.10 -11.95 7.64
N PHE A 2 -13.65 -10.73 7.34
CA PHE A 2 -14.53 -9.57 7.30
C PHE A 2 -15.12 -9.49 5.90
N HIS A 3 -16.45 -9.49 5.79
CA HIS A 3 -17.14 -9.13 4.56
C HIS A 3 -17.28 -7.60 4.57
N VAL A 4 -16.66 -6.93 3.60
CA VAL A 4 -16.74 -5.47 3.39
C VAL A 4 -17.43 -5.15 2.06
N ALA A 5 -18.63 -4.58 2.10
CA ALA A 5 -19.42 -4.31 0.87
C ALA A 5 -18.72 -3.35 -0.11
N ASP A 6 -17.99 -2.35 0.37
CA ASP A 6 -17.40 -1.32 -0.48
C ASP A 6 -16.07 -0.77 0.10
N LEU A 7 -15.16 -0.38 -0.80
CA LEU A 7 -13.90 0.29 -0.50
C LEU A 7 -14.10 1.80 -0.57
N TYR A 8 -13.66 2.52 0.46
CA TYR A 8 -13.80 3.98 0.53
C TYR A 8 -12.45 4.63 0.81
N THR A 9 -11.94 5.39 -0.14
CA THR A 9 -10.74 6.18 0.09
C THR A 9 -11.13 7.57 0.50
N MET A 10 -10.62 7.99 1.65
CA MET A 10 -10.81 9.35 2.14
C MET A 10 -9.45 10.04 2.17
N ILE A 11 -9.11 10.72 1.08
CA ILE A 11 -7.90 11.52 1.03
C ILE A 11 -8.16 12.78 1.88
N LEU A 12 -7.44 12.87 2.99
CA LEU A 12 -7.59 13.92 3.99
C LEU A 12 -6.46 14.94 3.83
N HIS A 13 -6.66 15.93 2.99
CA HIS A 13 -5.73 17.06 2.98
C HIS A 13 -6.02 17.98 4.17
N ASP A 14 -5.03 18.06 5.06
CA ASP A 14 -4.97 18.89 6.26
C ASP A 14 -6.08 18.63 7.30
N GLY A 15 -5.75 17.91 8.39
CA GLY A 15 -6.34 18.17 9.72
C GLY A 15 -7.43 17.21 10.25
N ALA A 16 -7.80 16.15 9.53
CA ALA A 16 -9.03 15.41 9.84
C ALA A 16 -8.88 14.10 10.64
N ILE A 17 -7.97 14.01 11.61
CA ILE A 17 -7.96 12.84 12.51
C ILE A 17 -9.17 12.86 13.48
N ALA A 18 -9.58 14.04 13.95
CA ALA A 18 -10.69 14.17 14.90
C ALA A 18 -12.06 13.77 14.31
N ALA A 19 -12.23 14.00 13.01
CA ALA A 19 -13.38 13.63 12.20
C ALA A 19 -13.62 12.11 12.15
N LEU A 20 -12.54 11.34 12.10
CA LEU A 20 -12.58 9.91 11.79
C LEU A 20 -12.92 9.01 12.99
N THR A 21 -12.85 9.55 14.21
CA THR A 21 -13.11 8.81 15.46
C THR A 21 -14.55 8.25 15.57
N ARG A 22 -15.46 8.66 14.69
CA ARG A 22 -16.86 8.18 14.63
C ARG A 22 -17.06 6.95 13.74
N PHE A 23 -16.14 6.64 12.83
CA PHE A 23 -16.28 5.48 11.96
C PHE A 23 -15.75 4.22 12.66
N SER A 24 -16.56 3.17 12.75
CA SER A 24 -16.10 1.82 13.05
C SER A 24 -15.38 1.24 11.82
N CYS A 25 -14.22 1.81 11.49
CA CYS A 25 -13.44 1.49 10.30
C CYS A 25 -12.28 0.57 10.67
N VAL A 26 -12.05 -0.48 9.88
CA VAL A 26 -10.77 -1.18 9.87
C VAL A 26 -9.78 -0.30 9.09
N VAL A 27 -9.06 0.55 9.82
CA VAL A 27 -7.93 1.30 9.29
C VAL A 27 -6.78 0.31 9.11
N LEU A 28 -6.49 -0.09 7.87
CA LEU A 28 -5.29 -0.85 7.54
C LEU A 28 -4.10 0.11 7.33
N ASP A 29 -3.86 0.96 8.33
CA ASP A 29 -2.51 1.43 8.62
C ASP A 29 -2.35 1.61 10.14
N THR A 30 -1.47 0.79 10.71
CA THR A 30 -1.09 0.81 12.12
C THR A 30 0.29 1.43 12.35
N ASN A 31 0.87 2.12 11.35
CA ASN A 31 2.14 2.80 11.53
C ASN A 31 2.08 4.19 12.15
N SER A 32 0.93 4.63 12.68
CA SER A 32 0.89 5.66 13.72
C SER A 32 -0.41 5.63 14.50
N PHE A 33 -0.43 4.81 15.55
CA PHE A 33 -1.34 5.01 16.68
C PHE A 33 -1.14 6.42 17.26
N ALA A 34 -2.17 7.26 17.13
CA ALA A 34 -2.43 8.50 17.87
C ALA A 34 -1.24 9.45 18.08
N TYR A 35 -1.14 10.49 17.26
CA TYR A 35 -0.53 11.75 17.71
C TYR A 35 -1.50 12.89 17.47
N LYS A 36 -1.89 13.55 18.57
CA LYS A 36 -2.88 14.64 18.63
C LYS A 36 -2.45 15.92 17.87
N ASP A 37 -1.28 15.88 17.21
CA ASP A 37 -0.60 17.03 16.62
C ASP A 37 0.11 16.69 15.28
N LYS A 38 -0.26 15.60 14.59
CA LYS A 38 0.33 15.25 13.28
C LYS A 38 -0.73 15.15 12.19
N TYR A 39 -0.46 15.82 11.07
CA TYR A 39 -1.26 15.76 9.86
C TYR A 39 -0.97 14.44 9.13
N ILE A 40 -2.03 13.72 8.75
CA ILE A 40 -1.97 12.56 7.86
C ILE A 40 -2.60 13.03 6.56
N ASP A 41 -1.84 13.02 5.47
CA ASP A 41 -2.26 13.56 4.18
C ASP A 41 -3.21 12.61 3.43
N ASP A 42 -3.02 11.29 3.60
CA ASP A 42 -3.77 10.27 2.87
C ASP A 42 -4.31 9.20 3.83
N VAL A 43 -5.63 8.97 3.82
CA VAL A 43 -6.28 7.92 4.61
C VAL A 43 -7.11 7.01 3.72
N PHE A 44 -7.04 5.72 4.00
CA PHE A 44 -7.83 4.70 3.34
C PHE A 44 -8.77 4.02 4.35
N MET A 45 -10.01 3.74 3.93
CA MET A 45 -11.07 3.21 4.79
C MET A 45 -11.90 2.10 4.13
N THR A 46 -12.47 1.26 4.98
CA THR A 46 -13.42 0.22 4.58
C THR A 46 -14.62 0.24 5.49
N THR A 47 -15.81 0.07 4.92
CA THR A 47 -17.05 0.05 5.70
C THR A 47 -18.12 -0.78 5.02
N ASN A 48 -19.07 -1.22 5.84
CA ASN A 48 -20.27 -1.96 5.44
C ASN A 48 -21.51 -1.07 5.34
N LEU A 49 -21.35 0.23 5.56
CA LEU A 49 -22.42 1.20 5.40
C LEU A 49 -22.75 1.39 3.91
N SER A 50 -23.97 1.82 3.63
CA SER A 50 -24.34 2.21 2.28
C SER A 50 -23.56 3.45 1.86
N GLN A 51 -23.33 3.61 0.55
CA GLN A 51 -22.70 4.81 0.01
C GLN A 51 -23.43 6.10 0.44
N GLU A 52 -24.76 6.07 0.56
CA GLU A 52 -25.57 7.21 1.00
C GLU A 52 -25.29 7.59 2.46
N ASP A 53 -25.22 6.60 3.35
CA ASP A 53 -24.93 6.84 4.77
C ASP A 53 -23.52 7.42 4.96
N ILE A 54 -22.57 6.94 4.17
CA ILE A 54 -21.17 7.42 4.22
C ILE A 54 -21.07 8.84 3.73
N LEU A 55 -21.68 9.16 2.59
CA LEU A 55 -21.69 10.52 2.07
C LEU A 55 -22.35 11.50 3.07
N LYS A 56 -23.39 11.05 3.78
CA LYS A 56 -24.05 11.84 4.82
C LYS A 56 -23.12 12.10 6.02
N GLU A 57 -22.48 11.07 6.57
CA GLU A 57 -21.54 11.26 7.69
C GLU A 57 -20.34 12.11 7.31
N LEU A 58 -19.85 11.97 6.07
CA LEU A 58 -18.76 12.78 5.53
C LEU A 58 -19.15 14.25 5.36
N ASP A 59 -20.34 14.53 4.84
CA ASP A 59 -20.85 15.89 4.69
C ASP A 59 -21.02 16.61 6.04
N GLU A 60 -21.53 15.91 7.05
CA GLU A 60 -21.61 16.42 8.43
C GLU A 60 -20.22 16.75 9.01
N THR A 61 -19.24 15.92 8.68
CA THR A 61 -17.86 16.07 9.13
C THR A 61 -17.16 17.26 8.46
N ILE A 62 -17.29 17.40 7.14
CA ILE A 62 -16.74 18.54 6.36
C ILE A 62 -17.32 19.86 6.86
N LYS A 63 -18.62 19.89 7.19
CA LYS A 63 -19.28 21.09 7.71
C LYS A 63 -18.81 21.51 9.10
N THR A 64 -18.29 20.57 9.88
CA THR A 64 -17.86 20.83 11.26
C THR A 64 -16.50 21.53 11.29
N ASP A 65 -15.64 21.33 10.30
CA ASP A 65 -14.33 21.95 10.21
C ASP A 65 -14.12 22.66 8.86
N SER A 66 -14.41 23.96 8.83
CA SER A 66 -14.31 24.79 7.63
C SER A 66 -12.88 24.98 7.10
N ASN A 67 -11.86 24.60 7.88
CA ASN A 67 -10.46 24.72 7.48
C ASN A 67 -9.92 23.48 6.78
N VAL A 68 -10.65 22.36 6.82
CA VAL A 68 -10.20 21.06 6.31
C VAL A 68 -10.82 20.81 4.93
N LYS A 69 -9.98 20.57 3.92
CA LYS A 69 -10.43 20.25 2.56
C LYS A 69 -10.34 18.75 2.35
N ILE A 70 -11.48 18.09 2.43
CA ILE A 70 -11.59 16.64 2.28
C ILE A 70 -11.95 16.30 0.83
N SER A 71 -11.14 15.45 0.18
CA SER A 71 -11.44 14.88 -1.13
C SER A 71 -11.74 13.40 -1.00
N ILE A 72 -12.95 12.99 -1.37
CA ILE A 72 -13.41 11.60 -1.22
C ILE A 72 -13.41 10.95 -2.58
N THR A 73 -12.81 9.76 -2.66
CA THR A 73 -12.87 8.91 -3.85
C THR A 73 -13.39 7.54 -3.45
N ILE A 74 -14.50 7.14 -4.05
CA ILE A 74 -15.14 5.84 -3.80
C ILE A 74 -14.85 4.96 -5.00
N SER A 75 -14.20 3.84 -4.78
CA SER A 75 -13.80 2.93 -5.86
C SER A 75 -13.64 1.52 -5.32
N GLN A 76 -13.91 0.51 -6.16
CA GLN A 76 -13.64 -0.90 -5.85
C GLN A 76 -12.16 -1.27 -5.98
N SER A 77 -11.34 -0.39 -6.56
CA SER A 77 -9.89 -0.53 -6.67
C SER A 77 -9.22 0.82 -6.44
N LEU A 78 -8.16 0.84 -5.64
CA LEU A 78 -7.46 2.05 -5.25
C LEU A 78 -5.95 1.81 -5.17
N GLU A 79 -5.19 2.79 -5.63
CA GLU A 79 -3.76 2.93 -5.37
C GLU A 79 -3.56 3.75 -4.08
N TYR A 80 -2.92 3.16 -3.06
CA TYR A 80 -2.61 3.81 -1.78
C TYR A 80 -1.18 3.52 -1.37
N LEU A 81 -0.36 4.56 -1.24
CA LEU A 81 1.09 4.44 -1.02
C LEU A 81 1.72 3.50 -2.07
N ASP A 82 2.36 2.42 -1.62
CA ASP A 82 3.04 1.44 -2.47
C ASP A 82 2.18 0.20 -2.77
N VAL A 83 0.86 0.25 -2.53
CA VAL A 83 -0.04 -0.89 -2.74
C VAL A 83 -1.28 -0.54 -3.55
N THR A 84 -1.77 -1.52 -4.29
CA THR A 84 -3.10 -1.51 -4.89
C THR A 84 -4.03 -2.36 -4.03
N ILE A 85 -5.18 -1.81 -3.68
CA ILE A 85 -6.20 -2.44 -2.84
C ILE A 85 -7.46 -2.61 -3.69
N GLU A 86 -7.92 -3.85 -3.83
CA GLU A 86 -9.12 -4.22 -4.59
C GLU A 86 -10.13 -4.93 -3.69
N ASN A 87 -11.42 -4.62 -3.85
CA ASN A 87 -12.50 -5.30 -3.13
C ASN A 87 -13.16 -6.32 -4.04
N ASN A 88 -12.88 -7.58 -3.76
CA ASN A 88 -13.51 -8.70 -4.40
C ASN A 88 -14.70 -9.18 -3.55
N ASN A 89 -15.84 -8.50 -3.70
CA ASN A 89 -17.12 -8.89 -3.08
C ASN A 89 -17.06 -9.11 -1.56
N GLY A 90 -16.40 -8.23 -0.82
CA GLY A 90 -16.18 -8.43 0.61
C GLY A 90 -14.73 -8.64 1.00
N HIS A 91 -13.90 -9.08 0.06
CA HIS A 91 -12.54 -9.54 0.33
C HIS A 91 -11.51 -8.59 -0.27
N LEU A 92 -10.68 -8.01 0.60
CA LEU A 92 -9.58 -7.16 0.16
C LEU A 92 -8.45 -7.99 -0.42
N LYS A 93 -8.19 -7.78 -1.70
CA LYS A 93 -6.98 -8.21 -2.40
C LYS A 93 -6.00 -7.04 -2.40
N ILE A 94 -4.81 -7.26 -1.87
CA ILE A 94 -3.74 -6.27 -1.82
C ILE A 94 -2.59 -6.79 -2.67
N SER A 95 -2.05 -5.94 -3.53
CA SER A 95 -0.88 -6.20 -4.37
C SER A 95 0.04 -4.98 -4.36
N ILE A 96 1.29 -5.13 -4.81
CA ILE A 96 2.22 -3.99 -4.92
C ILE A 96 1.81 -3.09 -6.08
N TYR A 97 1.80 -1.78 -5.82
CA TYR A 97 1.56 -0.79 -6.85
C TYR A 97 2.87 -0.36 -7.52
N HIS A 98 2.91 -0.47 -8.84
CA HIS A 98 4.04 0.01 -9.65
C HIS A 98 3.60 1.21 -10.49
N LYS A 99 4.13 2.39 -10.15
CA LYS A 99 3.85 3.60 -10.93
C LYS A 99 4.45 3.47 -12.34
N SER A 100 3.59 3.48 -13.35
CA SER A 100 3.94 3.24 -14.76
C SER A 100 5.02 4.16 -15.33
N ALA A 101 5.20 5.35 -14.76
CA ALA A 101 6.13 6.37 -15.22
C ALA A 101 7.45 6.45 -14.41
N SER A 102 7.61 5.67 -13.33
CA SER A 102 8.87 5.64 -12.58
C SER A 102 9.70 4.44 -13.01
N GLU A 103 10.92 4.69 -13.49
CA GLU A 103 11.92 3.63 -13.53
C GLU A 103 12.11 3.11 -12.10
N PRO A 104 12.03 1.79 -11.86
CA PRO A 104 12.32 1.24 -10.55
C PRO A 104 13.79 1.54 -10.25
N TYR A 105 14.04 2.52 -9.39
CA TYR A 105 15.39 2.93 -9.02
C TYR A 105 16.01 1.85 -8.13
N ILE A 106 16.58 0.83 -8.77
CA ILE A 106 17.38 -0.20 -8.12
C ILE A 106 18.85 0.13 -8.34
N LEU A 107 19.64 -0.02 -7.27
CA LEU A 107 21.09 0.17 -7.34
C LEU A 107 21.72 -0.81 -8.33
N SER A 108 22.45 -0.31 -9.33
CA SER A 108 23.19 -1.15 -10.27
C SER A 108 24.25 -2.02 -9.58
N TYR A 109 24.42 -3.26 -10.07
CA TYR A 109 25.37 -4.22 -9.52
C TYR A 109 26.85 -3.83 -9.72
N GLU A 110 27.12 -2.99 -10.71
CA GLU A 110 28.46 -2.44 -11.00
C GLU A 110 28.83 -1.25 -10.10
N SER A 111 27.89 -0.79 -9.27
CA SER A 111 28.17 0.27 -8.31
C SER A 111 29.18 -0.21 -7.25
N ASP A 112 30.01 0.71 -6.76
CA ASP A 112 31.03 0.44 -5.74
C ASP A 112 30.42 0.35 -4.33
N HIS A 113 29.36 -0.45 -4.19
CA HIS A 113 28.73 -0.75 -2.90
C HIS A 113 29.09 -2.16 -2.44
N PRO A 114 29.18 -2.40 -1.12
CA PRO A 114 29.41 -3.73 -0.60
C PRO A 114 28.37 -4.75 -1.10
N ARG A 115 28.79 -6.01 -1.30
CA ARG A 115 27.91 -7.08 -1.80
C ARG A 115 26.72 -7.37 -0.88
N HIS A 116 26.85 -7.11 0.43
CA HIS A 116 25.73 -7.26 1.36
C HIS A 116 24.61 -6.24 1.11
N ILE A 117 24.91 -5.03 0.58
CA ILE A 117 23.88 -4.05 0.23
C ILE A 117 23.05 -4.55 -0.95
N HIS A 118 23.73 -5.07 -1.99
CA HIS A 118 23.09 -5.70 -3.13
C HIS A 118 22.21 -6.89 -2.73
N ALA A 119 22.69 -7.73 -1.80
CA ALA A 119 21.89 -8.83 -1.25
C ALA A 119 20.67 -8.31 -0.46
N ASN A 120 20.85 -7.24 0.31
CA ASN A 120 19.79 -6.64 1.12
C ASN A 120 18.66 -6.07 0.25
N ILE A 121 18.96 -5.51 -0.93
CA ILE A 121 17.95 -5.05 -1.89
C ILE A 121 17.01 -6.18 -2.29
N ILE A 122 17.56 -7.35 -2.62
CA ILE A 122 16.77 -8.56 -2.96
C ILE A 122 15.93 -8.99 -1.75
N TYR A 123 16.54 -8.99 -0.56
CA TYR A 123 15.86 -9.34 0.68
C TYR A 123 14.67 -8.42 0.97
N THR A 124 14.88 -7.11 0.94
CA THR A 124 13.84 -6.13 1.26
C THR A 124 12.70 -6.18 0.26
N ALA A 125 12.99 -6.33 -1.04
CA ALA A 125 11.97 -6.42 -2.08
C ALA A 125 11.07 -7.66 -1.88
N LEU A 126 11.66 -8.84 -1.66
CA LEU A 126 10.89 -10.06 -1.44
C LEU A 126 10.11 -10.06 -0.14
N VAL A 127 10.68 -9.51 0.93
CA VAL A 127 9.98 -9.40 2.23
C VAL A 127 8.82 -8.41 2.12
N GLN A 128 8.98 -7.31 1.39
CA GLN A 128 7.89 -6.36 1.14
C GLN A 128 6.77 -7.03 0.34
N ALA A 129 7.11 -7.72 -0.76
CA ALA A 129 6.14 -8.50 -1.54
C ALA A 129 5.38 -9.51 -0.69
N ALA A 130 6.08 -10.27 0.16
CA ALA A 130 5.47 -11.26 1.03
C ALA A 130 4.55 -10.66 2.11
N ARG A 131 4.82 -9.43 2.54
CA ARG A 131 4.00 -8.71 3.53
C ARG A 131 2.77 -8.06 2.91
N SER A 132 2.92 -7.52 1.71
CA SER A 132 1.88 -6.74 1.05
C SER A 132 0.89 -7.62 0.28
N CYS A 133 1.37 -8.64 -0.43
CA CYS A 133 0.51 -9.44 -1.31
C CYS A 133 -0.43 -10.35 -0.49
N SER A 134 -1.73 -10.27 -0.77
CA SER A 134 -2.74 -11.10 -0.08
C SER A 134 -2.77 -12.55 -0.54
N ASN A 135 -2.18 -12.89 -1.68
CA ASN A 135 -2.15 -14.24 -2.24
C ASN A 135 -0.80 -14.56 -2.90
N MET A 136 -0.59 -15.86 -3.13
CA MET A 136 0.65 -16.38 -3.67
C MET A 136 0.89 -15.99 -5.14
N GLU A 137 -0.18 -15.85 -5.93
CA GLU A 137 -0.07 -15.51 -7.34
C GLU A 137 0.49 -14.08 -7.52
N ASP A 138 -0.05 -13.10 -6.80
CA ASP A 138 0.47 -11.73 -6.82
C ASP A 138 1.90 -11.66 -6.28
N PHE A 139 2.22 -12.45 -5.24
CA PHE A 139 3.59 -12.56 -4.73
C PHE A 139 4.55 -13.11 -5.78
N ASP A 140 4.17 -14.17 -6.50
CA ASP A 140 5.01 -14.77 -7.54
C ASP A 140 5.21 -13.83 -8.72
N MET A 141 4.19 -13.08 -9.11
CA MET A 141 4.30 -12.02 -10.13
C MET A 141 5.28 -10.93 -9.70
N GLU A 142 5.20 -10.50 -8.44
CA GLU A 142 6.12 -9.49 -7.89
C GLU A 142 7.56 -10.00 -7.80
N ARG A 143 7.74 -11.27 -7.40
CA ARG A 143 9.04 -11.93 -7.38
C ARG A 143 9.68 -11.96 -8.77
N LEU A 144 8.90 -12.32 -9.79
CA LEU A 144 9.35 -12.34 -11.19
C LEU A 144 9.69 -10.94 -11.71
N SER A 145 8.87 -9.94 -11.38
CA SER A 145 9.13 -8.53 -11.70
C SER A 145 10.46 -8.07 -11.08
N THR A 146 10.65 -8.33 -9.79
CA THR A 146 11.88 -8.02 -9.05
C THR A 146 13.10 -8.70 -9.69
N GLU A 147 13.01 -9.99 -10.03
CA GLU A 147 14.08 -10.72 -10.70
C GLU A 147 14.44 -10.08 -12.04
N MET A 148 13.45 -9.68 -12.84
CA MET A 148 13.69 -9.01 -14.11
C MET A 148 14.39 -7.66 -13.95
N ILE A 149 13.95 -6.83 -12.98
CA ILE A 149 14.57 -5.53 -12.72
C ILE A 149 16.02 -5.72 -12.27
N LEU A 150 16.32 -6.70 -11.41
CA LEU A 150 17.68 -7.00 -10.98
C LEU A 150 18.58 -7.42 -12.15
N LEU A 151 18.07 -8.25 -13.07
CA LEU A 151 18.80 -8.66 -14.27
C LEU A 151 19.14 -7.46 -15.16
N VAL A 152 18.17 -6.56 -15.38
CA VAL A 152 18.38 -5.32 -16.15
C VAL A 152 19.42 -4.41 -15.47
N ASN A 153 19.49 -4.42 -14.14
CA ASN A 153 20.47 -3.67 -13.35
C ASN A 153 21.84 -4.35 -13.21
N GLY A 154 22.08 -5.44 -13.95
CA GLY A 154 23.38 -6.10 -14.05
C GLY A 154 23.67 -7.14 -12.97
N TYR A 155 22.68 -7.53 -12.16
CA TYR A 155 22.89 -8.55 -11.12
C TYR A 155 23.14 -9.92 -11.77
N PRO A 156 24.19 -10.67 -11.35
CA PRO A 156 24.46 -11.99 -11.90
C PRO A 156 23.32 -12.97 -11.58
N PRO A 157 22.84 -13.78 -12.54
CA PRO A 157 21.73 -14.72 -12.29
C PRO A 157 21.98 -15.67 -11.11
N LYS A 158 23.23 -16.15 -10.95
CA LYS A 158 23.62 -17.00 -9.83
C LYS A 158 23.51 -16.30 -8.48
N PHE A 159 23.82 -15.00 -8.43
CA PHE A 159 23.70 -14.18 -7.22
C PHE A 159 22.23 -14.01 -6.85
N ILE A 160 21.38 -13.67 -7.82
CA ILE A 160 19.93 -13.54 -7.62
C ILE A 160 19.35 -14.85 -7.09
N GLN A 161 19.55 -15.96 -7.82
CA GLN A 161 18.99 -17.26 -7.46
C GLN A 161 19.44 -17.74 -6.07
N HIS A 162 20.71 -17.51 -5.72
CA HIS A 162 21.22 -17.85 -4.40
C HIS A 162 20.45 -17.11 -3.29
N HIS A 163 20.27 -15.81 -3.43
CA HIS A 163 19.59 -15.00 -2.42
C HIS A 163 18.08 -15.27 -2.37
N ILE A 164 17.40 -15.38 -3.52
CA ILE A 164 15.97 -15.74 -3.56
C ILE A 164 15.73 -17.08 -2.86
N LYS A 165 16.55 -18.10 -3.18
CA LYS A 165 16.41 -19.43 -2.57
C LYS A 165 16.58 -19.39 -1.05
N ASN A 166 17.57 -18.65 -0.55
CA ASN A 166 17.83 -18.56 0.89
C ASN A 166 16.73 -17.80 1.66
N ILE A 167 15.89 -17.02 0.98
CA ILE A 167 14.80 -16.27 1.60
C ILE A 167 13.50 -17.10 1.63
N LEU A 168 13.29 -17.94 0.61
CA LEU A 168 12.04 -18.69 0.42
C LEU A 168 12.10 -20.14 0.94
N CYS A 169 13.28 -20.65 1.27
CA CYS A 169 13.50 -21.99 1.86
C CYS A 169 13.79 -21.88 3.35
#